data_AF-A0A3S0I0N1-F1
#
_entry.id   AF-A0A3S0I0N1-F1
#
_cell.length_a   1.000
_cell.length_b   1.000
_cell.length_c   1.000
_cell.angle_alpha   90.00
_cell.angle_beta   90.00
_cell.angle_gamma   90.00
#
_symmetry.space_group_name_H-M   'P 1'
#
loop_
_entity.id
_entity.type
_entity.pdbx_description
1 polymer ?
#
loop_
_entity_poly.entity_id
_entity_poly.type
_entity_poly.pdbx_seq_one_letter_code
_entity_poly.pdbx_strand_id
1 'polypeptide(L)' 'MKFEYFNDTGREIGIHPATREHGTECDMSPIKHLEIRTFYLPDGTYPWVKMWDYEEERGGLCILVSPHIEDK' A
#
# COMPACT_ATOMS: atom_id res chain seq x y z
N MET A 1 7.33 -7.48 -9.88
CA MET A 1 8.17 -7.15 -8.68
C MET A 1 7.40 -7.39 -7.37
N LYS A 2 8.05 -7.84 -6.29
CA LYS A 2 7.45 -8.00 -4.95
C LYS A 2 7.86 -6.85 -4.03
N PHE A 3 6.90 -6.23 -3.34
CA PHE A 3 7.14 -5.24 -2.28
C PHE A 3 6.48 -5.72 -0.98
N GLU A 4 7.23 -5.76 0.12
CA GLU A 4 6.72 -6.15 1.43
C GLU A 4 6.69 -4.94 2.35
N TYR A 5 5.54 -4.71 2.98
CA TYR A 5 5.34 -3.67 3.97
C TYR A 5 5.05 -4.32 5.33
N PHE A 6 5.80 -3.93 6.35
CA PHE A 6 5.58 -4.34 7.73
C PHE A 6 4.91 -3.20 8.50
N ASN A 7 3.74 -3.44 9.09
CA ASN A 7 3.02 -2.42 9.84
C ASN A 7 3.50 -2.33 11.30
N ASP A 8 4.45 -1.44 11.55
CA ASP A 8 4.94 -1.10 12.90
C ASP A 8 4.27 0.15 13.50
N THR A 9 3.23 0.69 12.87
CA THR A 9 2.62 1.98 13.24
C THR A 9 1.79 1.97 14.53
N GLY A 10 1.55 0.79 15.11
CA GLY A 10 0.66 0.61 16.26
C GLY A 10 -0.84 0.73 15.95
N ARG A 11 -1.21 0.95 14.68
CA ARG A 11 -2.60 1.11 14.20
C ARG A 11 -2.90 0.12 13.09
N GLU A 12 -4.17 -0.08 12.79
CA GLU A 12 -4.60 -0.75 11.55
C GLU A 12 -4.44 0.22 10.37
N ILE A 13 -3.99 -0.29 9.22
CA ILE A 13 -3.78 0.51 8.01
C ILE A 13 -4.72 0.05 6.91
N GLY A 14 -5.55 0.97 6.40
CA GLY A 14 -6.36 0.74 5.20
C GLY A 14 -5.52 0.75 3.93
N ILE A 15 -5.97 0.06 2.88
CA ILE A 15 -5.33 0.11 1.55
C ILE A 15 -6.14 1.02 0.65
N HIS A 16 -5.50 2.06 0.14
CA HIS A 16 -6.14 3.00 -0.78
C HIS A 16 -6.55 2.28 -2.07
N PRO A 17 -7.81 2.42 -2.56
CA PRO A 17 -8.31 1.72 -3.74
C PRO A 17 -7.44 1.88 -4.99
N ALA A 18 -6.85 3.07 -5.17
CA ALA A 18 -5.93 3.37 -6.26
C ALA A 18 -4.73 2.39 -6.35
N THR A 19 -4.37 1.69 -5.26
CA THR A 19 -3.37 0.60 -5.30
C THR A 19 -3.73 -0.44 -6.36
N ARG A 20 -4.98 -0.92 -6.35
CA ARG A 20 -5.48 -1.90 -7.33
C ARG A 20 -5.76 -1.25 -8.68
N GLU A 21 -6.30 -0.03 -8.69
CA GLU A 21 -6.61 0.68 -9.94
C GLU A 21 -5.35 0.97 -10.77
N HIS A 22 -4.20 1.19 -10.13
CA HIS A 22 -2.91 1.38 -10.79
C HIS A 22 -2.23 0.06 -11.20
N GLY A 23 -2.82 -1.10 -10.86
CA GLY A 23 -2.30 -2.41 -11.25
C GLY A 23 -1.40 -3.10 -10.21
N THR A 24 -1.33 -2.59 -8.96
CA THR A 24 -0.71 -3.35 -7.86
C THR A 24 -1.71 -4.34 -7.27
N GLU A 25 -1.35 -5.62 -7.22
CA GLU A 25 -2.18 -6.66 -6.62
C GLU A 25 -1.77 -6.92 -5.16
N CYS A 26 -2.76 -7.06 -4.27
CA CYS A 26 -2.59 -7.48 -2.88
C CYS A 26 -3.93 -7.93 -2.29
N ASP A 27 -3.90 -8.51 -1.09
CA ASP A 27 -5.08 -8.55 -0.23
C ASP A 27 -5.45 -7.10 0.14
N MET A 28 -6.70 -6.71 -0.06
CA MET A 28 -7.21 -5.36 0.19
C MET A 28 -7.80 -5.22 1.61
N SER A 29 -7.78 -6.28 2.42
CA SER A 29 -8.13 -6.20 3.84
C SER A 29 -7.21 -5.20 4.56
N PRO A 30 -7.64 -4.54 5.64
CA PRO A 30 -6.74 -3.70 6.41
C PRO A 30 -5.52 -4.48 6.93
N ILE A 31 -4.37 -3.82 7.03
CA ILE A 31 -3.11 -4.38 7.50
C ILE A 31 -3.06 -4.17 9.02
N LYS A 32 -3.08 -5.25 9.80
CA LYS A 32 -3.04 -5.16 11.27
C LYS A 32 -1.65 -4.78 11.77
N HIS A 33 -1.57 -4.28 13.00
CA HIS A 33 -0.28 -4.04 13.64
C HIS A 33 0.54 -5.34 13.71
N LEU A 34 1.82 -5.25 13.35
CA LEU A 34 2.79 -6.34 13.22
C LEU A 34 2.48 -7.35 12.11
N GLU A 35 1.59 -7.01 11.17
CA GLU A 35 1.35 -7.78 9.96
C GLU A 35 2.31 -7.37 8.85
N ILE A 36 2.73 -8.35 8.03
CA ILE A 36 3.40 -8.11 6.75
C ILE A 36 2.37 -8.21 5.64
N ARG A 37 2.28 -7.16 4.82
CA ARG A 37 1.51 -7.19 3.57
C ARG A 37 2.44 -7.27 2.38
N THR A 38 2.18 -8.25 1.51
CA THR A 38 2.85 -8.35 0.21
C THR A 38 2.02 -7.65 -0.86
N PHE A 39 2.69 -6.81 -1.64
CA PHE A 39 2.19 -6.16 -2.85
C PHE A 39 2.93 -6.72 -4.07
N TYR A 40 2.18 -7.07 -5.11
CA TYR A 40 2.69 -7.58 -6.37
C TYR A 40 2.51 -6.51 -7.44
N LEU A 41 3.63 -5.96 -7.90
CA LEU A 41 3.66 -4.91 -8.91
C LEU A 41 4.00 -5.52 -10.29
N PRO A 42 3.52 -4.92 -11.39
CA PRO A 42 3.92 -5.29 -12.75
C PRO A 42 5.44 -5.30 -12.92
N ASP A 43 5.93 -6.15 -13.81
CA ASP A 43 7.35 -6.26 -14.10
C ASP A 43 7.90 -4.98 -14.77
N GLY A 44 9.16 -4.66 -14.47
CA GLY A 44 9.79 -3.43 -14.95
C GLY A 44 9.36 -2.15 -14.24
N THR A 45 8.62 -2.26 -13.13
CA THR A 45 8.20 -1.13 -12.28
C THR A 45 8.83 -1.22 -10.90
N TYR A 46 8.83 -0.11 -10.16
CA TYR A 46 9.21 -0.04 -8.75
C TYR A 46 8.06 0.52 -7.90
N PRO A 47 8.03 0.23 -6.59
CA PRO A 47 6.98 0.70 -5.71
C PRO A 47 7.15 2.18 -5.40
N TRP A 48 6.16 2.99 -5.77
CA TRP A 48 5.96 4.32 -5.22
C TRP A 48 4.93 4.23 -4.09
N VAL A 49 5.38 4.53 -2.88
CA VAL A 49 4.57 4.35 -1.66
C VAL A 49 4.21 5.70 -1.10
N LYS A 50 2.94 5.87 -0.73
CA LYS A 50 2.47 7.08 -0.05
C LYS A 50 1.48 6.74 1.03
N MET A 51 1.55 7.45 2.15
CA MET A 51 0.68 7.25 3.30
C MET A 51 0.02 8.56 3.71
N TRP A 52 -1.19 8.46 4.24
CA TRP A 52 -2.02 9.58 4.67
C TRP A 52 -2.85 9.14 5.86
N ASP A 53 -3.02 10.03 6.82
CA ASP A 53 -3.98 9.86 7.89
C ASP A 53 -5.17 10.76 7.59
N TYR A 54 -6.32 10.17 7.24
CA TYR A 54 -7.53 10.92 6.97
C TYR A 54 -8.32 11.27 8.26
N GLU A 55 -7.74 11.01 9.43
CA GLU A 55 -8.44 10.97 10.73
C GLU A 55 -9.41 9.76 10.79
N GLU A 56 -9.66 9.23 12.00
CA GLU A 56 -10.43 7.98 12.16
C GLU A 56 -11.81 8.05 11.49
N GLU A 57 -12.50 9.19 11.61
CA GLU A 57 -13.85 9.41 11.09
C GLU A 57 -13.93 9.37 9.55
N ARG A 58 -12.81 9.55 8.84
CA ARG A 58 -12.78 9.57 7.37
C ARG A 58 -11.98 8.43 6.74
N GLY A 59 -11.64 7.41 7.52
CA GLY A 59 -10.97 6.19 7.03
C GLY A 59 -9.59 5.92 7.63
N GLY A 60 -9.12 6.74 8.57
CA GLY A 60 -7.89 6.49 9.33
C GLY A 60 -6.62 6.49 8.49
N LEU A 61 -5.59 5.81 8.99
CA LEU A 61 -4.29 5.69 8.33
C LEU A 61 -4.40 4.75 7.12
N CYS A 62 -4.00 5.24 5.95
CA CYS A 62 -4.07 4.49 4.70
C CYS A 62 -2.71 4.47 3.99
N ILE A 63 -2.44 3.37 3.27
CA ILE A 63 -1.29 3.20 2.37
C ILE A 63 -1.75 3.10 0.91
N LEU A 64 -1.04 3.79 0.02
CA LEU A 64 -1.10 3.64 -1.43
C LEU A 64 0.23 3.06 -1.91
N VAL A 65 0.16 1.96 -2.67
CA VAL A 65 1.31 1.39 -3.38
C VAL A 65 1.02 1.41 -4.88
N SER A 66 1.69 2.30 -5.60
CA SER A 66 1.55 2.43 -7.05
C SER A 66 2.80 1.90 -7.75
N PRO A 67 2.67 1.21 -8.89
CA PRO A 67 3.82 0.98 -9.74
C PRO A 67 4.24 2.29 -10.40
N HIS A 68 5.54 2.48 -10.52
CA HIS A 68 6.14 3.60 -11.24
C HIS A 68 7.27 3.07 -12.14
N ILE A 69 7.48 3.72 -13.27
CA ILE A 69 8.60 3.44 -14.18
C ILE A 69 9.61 4.57 -14.00
N GLU A 70 10.91 4.27 -14.01
CA GLU A 70 11.92 5.31 -13.91
C GLU A 70 11.94 6.05 -15.26
N ASP A 71 11.64 7.35 -15.26
CA ASP A 71 11.81 8.16 -16.47
C ASP A 71 13.31 8.21 -16.78
N LYS A 72 13.68 7.74 -17.98
CA LYS A 72 15.06 7.75 -18.48
C LYS A 72 15.57 9.15 -18.78
#